data_AF-A0A195EDK6-F1
#
_entry.id   AF-A0A195EDK6-F1
#
_cell.length_a   1.000
_cell.length_b   1.000
_cell.length_c   1.000
_cell.angle_alpha   90.00
_cell.angle_beta   90.00
_cell.angle_gamma   90.00
#
_symmetry.space_group_name_H-M   'P 1'
#
loop_
_entity.id
_entity.type
_entity.pdbx_description
1 polymer ?
#
loop_
_entity_poly.entity_id
_entity_poly.type
_entity_poly.pdbx_seq_one_letter_code
_entity_poly.pdbx_strand_id
1 'polypeptide(L)'
;IGRVSLSPDAARREFEDDIFSINNSTLNLFFSFYFILPFIIIFLIFIYLFFQHLGFSNPTGINRDLYKVPFHIFFSIKNLGFIFILSLFFIIIIIQYPYIFKDSDNFTPAIPLITPIRK
;
A
#
# COMPACT_ATOMS: atom_id res chain seq x y z
N ILE A 1 -5.54 -4.35 41.92
CA ILE A 1 -4.64 -5.21 42.71
C ILE A 1 -3.37 -5.38 41.87
N GLY A 2 -2.26 -4.80 42.32
CA GLY A 2 -0.91 -4.96 41.74
C GLY A 2 -0.60 -4.15 40.47
N ARG A 3 -0.22 -2.86 40.59
CA ARG A 3 0.63 -2.24 39.56
C ARG A 3 2.02 -2.84 39.75
N VAL A 4 2.40 -3.78 38.89
CA VAL A 4 3.78 -4.26 38.79
C VAL A 4 4.60 -3.05 38.34
N SER A 5 5.22 -2.35 39.29
CA SER A 5 6.24 -1.34 38.99
C SER A 5 7.42 -2.08 38.39
N LEU A 6 7.61 -1.96 37.08
CA LEU A 6 8.80 -2.44 36.39
C LEU A 6 10.04 -1.89 37.11
N SER A 7 10.96 -2.77 37.49
CA SER A 7 12.25 -2.38 38.07
C SER A 7 12.96 -1.41 37.10
N PRO A 8 13.66 -0.36 37.57
CA PRO A 8 14.39 0.58 36.71
C PRO A 8 15.32 -0.12 35.71
N ASP A 9 15.92 -1.25 36.10
CA ASP A 9 16.79 -2.07 35.25
C ASP A 9 16.05 -2.90 34.20
N ALA A 10 14.76 -3.18 34.41
CA ALA A 10 13.90 -3.84 33.42
C ALA A 10 13.40 -2.82 32.39
N ALA A 11 13.00 -1.63 32.84
CA ALA A 11 12.61 -0.53 31.95
C ALA A 11 13.79 -0.04 31.08
N ARG A 12 15.02 -0.03 31.64
CA ARG A 12 16.23 0.28 30.87
C ARG A 12 16.51 -0.75 29.78
N ARG A 13 16.36 -2.05 30.09
CA ARG A 13 16.56 -3.13 29.12
C ARG A 13 15.50 -3.14 28.02
N GLU A 14 14.23 -2.91 28.36
CA GLU A 14 13.15 -2.78 27.37
C GLU A 14 13.39 -1.57 26.44
N PHE A 15 13.89 -0.46 26.97
CA PHE A 15 14.24 0.72 26.17
C PHE A 15 15.46 0.47 25.27
N GLU A 16 16.48 -0.26 25.74
CA GLU A 16 17.62 -0.67 24.91
C GLU A 16 17.19 -1.65 23.82
N ASP A 17 16.36 -2.64 24.15
CA ASP A 17 15.86 -3.65 23.21
C ASP A 17 14.97 -3.03 22.11
N ASP A 18 14.19 -1.99 22.43
CA ASP A 18 13.41 -1.20 21.47
C ASP A 18 14.30 -0.45 20.45
N ILE A 19 15.55 -0.14 20.79
CA ILE A 19 16.50 0.58 19.92
C ILE A 19 17.32 -0.40 19.06
N PHE A 20 17.65 -1.59 19.58
CA PHE A 20 18.56 -2.54 18.92
C PHE A 20 17.87 -3.71 18.20
N SER A 21 16.57 -3.93 18.40
CA SER A 21 15.83 -5.04 17.80
C SER A 21 14.45 -4.63 17.30
N ILE A 22 13.87 -5.42 16.37
CA ILE A 22 12.50 -5.20 15.91
C ILE A 22 11.55 -5.73 17.00
N ASN A 23 10.98 -4.83 17.80
CA ASN A 23 10.04 -5.14 18.85
C ASN A 23 8.61 -4.67 18.51
N ASN A 24 7.68 -4.92 19.43
CA ASN A 24 6.27 -4.52 19.33
C ASN A 24 6.08 -3.01 19.15
N SER A 25 6.97 -2.19 19.73
CA SER A 25 6.99 -0.73 19.56
C SER A 25 7.17 -0.34 18.09
N THR A 26 8.14 -0.95 17.41
CA THR A 26 8.42 -0.74 15.99
C THR A 26 7.28 -1.22 15.10
N LEU A 27 6.64 -2.36 15.42
CA LEU A 27 5.46 -2.86 14.70
C LEU A 27 4.27 -1.89 14.77
N ASN A 28 4.00 -1.32 15.95
CA ASN A 28 2.92 -0.34 16.12
C ASN A 28 3.19 0.96 15.35
N LEU A 29 4.44 1.37 15.27
CA LEU A 29 4.85 2.51 14.45
C LEU A 29 4.65 2.22 12.96
N PHE A 30 5.04 1.04 12.47
CA PHE A 30 4.78 0.62 11.08
C PHE A 30 3.29 0.55 10.76
N PHE A 31 2.48 0.01 11.66
CA PHE A 31 1.03 -0.03 11.49
C PHE A 31 0.43 1.38 11.38
N SER A 32 0.88 2.30 12.23
CA SER A 32 0.45 3.70 12.20
C SER A 32 0.83 4.38 10.87
N PHE A 33 2.05 4.12 10.36
CA PHE A 33 2.48 4.61 9.05
C PHE A 33 1.67 4.01 7.90
N TYR A 34 1.44 2.70 7.90
CA TYR A 34 0.63 2.02 6.89
C TYR A 34 -0.79 2.59 6.83
N PHE A 35 -1.35 2.97 7.97
CA PHE A 35 -2.67 3.58 8.04
C PHE A 35 -2.73 5.00 7.45
N ILE A 36 -1.72 5.85 7.70
CA ILE A 36 -1.72 7.24 7.22
C ILE A 36 -1.28 7.38 5.75
N LEU A 37 -0.37 6.51 5.28
CA LEU A 37 0.19 6.54 3.93
C LEU A 37 -0.88 6.60 2.80
N PRO A 38 -1.95 5.77 2.78
CA PRO A 38 -2.94 5.82 1.71
C PRO A 38 -3.63 7.18 1.61
N PHE A 39 -3.86 7.88 2.71
CA PHE A 39 -4.46 9.22 2.69
C PHE A 39 -3.53 10.27 2.08
N ILE A 40 -2.23 10.18 2.39
CA ILE A 40 -1.21 11.06 1.79
C ILE A 40 -1.14 10.83 0.27
N ILE A 41 -1.20 9.57 -0.17
CA ILE A 41 -1.20 9.23 -1.60
C ILE A 41 -2.44 9.79 -2.30
N ILE A 42 -3.63 9.64 -1.70
CA ILE A 42 -4.87 10.20 -2.26
C ILE A 42 -4.76 11.73 -2.39
N PHE A 43 -4.22 12.42 -1.39
CA PHE A 43 -3.99 13.86 -1.46
C PHE A 43 -3.05 14.25 -2.60
N LEU A 44 -1.96 13.50 -2.78
CA LEU A 44 -1.01 13.73 -3.89
C LEU A 44 -1.66 13.48 -5.27
N ILE A 45 -2.53 12.47 -5.38
CA ILE A 45 -3.31 12.19 -6.60
C ILE A 45 -4.23 13.39 -6.94
N PHE A 46 -4.89 14.01 -5.96
CA PHE A 46 -5.73 15.19 -6.23
C PHE A 46 -4.91 16.37 -6.79
N ILE A 47 -3.74 16.65 -6.20
CA ILE A 47 -2.84 17.68 -6.70
C ILE A 47 -2.40 17.36 -8.13
N TYR A 48 -2.01 16.12 -8.39
CA TYR A 48 -1.61 15.66 -9.73
C TYR A 48 -2.74 15.82 -10.75
N LEU A 49 -3.98 15.43 -10.40
CA LEU A 49 -5.15 15.59 -11.27
C LEU A 49 -5.45 17.05 -11.58
N PHE A 50 -5.28 17.96 -10.62
CA PHE A 50 -5.45 19.40 -10.83
C PHE A 50 -4.47 19.93 -11.89
N PHE A 51 -3.19 19.56 -11.79
CA PHE A 51 -2.20 19.93 -12.80
C PHE A 51 -2.47 19.30 -14.16
N GLN A 52 -2.92 18.04 -14.19
CA GLN A 52 -3.24 17.36 -15.44
C GLN A 52 -4.45 17.99 -16.15
N HIS A 53 -5.46 18.46 -15.40
CA HIS A 53 -6.60 19.16 -15.99
C HIS A 53 -6.15 20.47 -16.70
N LEU A 54 -5.13 21.15 -16.17
CA LEU A 54 -4.61 22.39 -16.75
C LEU A 54 -3.71 22.15 -17.98
N GLY A 55 -3.15 20.94 -18.15
CA GLY A 55 -2.06 20.70 -19.10
C GLY A 55 -2.02 19.29 -19.72
N PHE A 56 -3.15 18.72 -20.14
CA PHE A 56 -3.13 17.38 -20.75
C PHE A 56 -2.62 17.45 -22.21
N SER A 57 -1.58 16.68 -22.55
CA SER A 57 -0.92 16.61 -23.87
C SER A 57 -1.37 15.40 -24.69
N ASN A 58 -1.78 15.61 -25.94
CA ASN A 58 -2.16 14.49 -26.84
C ASN A 58 -0.90 13.69 -27.20
N PRO A 59 -0.95 12.35 -27.35
CA PRO A 59 0.15 11.58 -27.93
C PRO A 59 0.72 12.14 -29.24
N THR A 60 -0.07 12.90 -30.01
CA THR A 60 0.39 13.55 -31.24
C THR A 60 1.03 14.93 -31.04
N GLY A 61 1.06 15.47 -29.81
CA GLY A 61 1.62 16.80 -29.51
C GLY A 61 0.86 18.00 -30.11
N ILE A 62 -0.21 17.75 -30.88
CA ILE A 62 -1.05 18.77 -31.51
C ILE A 62 -2.01 19.36 -30.48
N ASN A 63 -2.36 20.63 -30.67
CA ASN A 63 -3.27 21.36 -29.80
C ASN A 63 -4.62 20.62 -29.66
N ARG A 64 -4.98 20.28 -28.41
CA ARG A 64 -6.13 19.42 -28.05
C ARG A 64 -7.48 20.06 -28.32
N ASP A 65 -7.54 21.39 -28.36
CA ASP A 65 -8.78 22.14 -28.52
C ASP A 65 -9.51 21.84 -29.84
N LEU A 66 -8.77 21.39 -30.86
CA LEU A 66 -9.30 21.08 -32.18
C LEU A 66 -10.18 19.82 -32.23
N TYR A 67 -10.02 18.90 -31.27
CA TYR A 67 -10.72 17.60 -31.26
C TYR A 67 -11.24 17.21 -29.87
N LYS A 68 -11.86 18.16 -29.16
CA LYS A 68 -12.47 17.88 -27.84
C LYS A 68 -13.71 17.01 -27.99
N VAL A 69 -13.67 15.81 -27.39
CA VAL A 69 -14.78 14.86 -27.30
C VAL A 69 -15.36 14.90 -25.87
N PRO A 70 -16.69 14.82 -25.68
CA PRO A 70 -17.29 14.81 -24.35
C PRO A 70 -16.84 13.60 -23.51
N PHE A 71 -16.46 13.84 -22.26
CA PHE A 71 -15.89 12.83 -21.36
C PHE A 71 -16.87 11.71 -21.01
N HIS A 72 -18.11 12.08 -20.68
CA HIS A 72 -19.07 11.17 -20.03
C HIS A 72 -19.45 9.93 -20.85
N ILE A 73 -19.50 10.04 -22.18
CA ILE A 73 -19.98 8.93 -23.02
C ILE A 73 -18.80 8.06 -23.44
N PHE A 74 -17.70 8.66 -23.89
CA PHE A 74 -16.59 7.90 -24.47
C PHE A 74 -15.61 7.38 -23.43
N PHE A 75 -15.22 8.21 -22.47
CA PHE A 75 -14.23 7.80 -21.46
C PHE A 75 -14.86 6.96 -20.36
N SER A 76 -16.08 7.28 -19.91
CA SER A 76 -16.74 6.48 -18.86
C SER A 76 -16.98 5.04 -19.30
N ILE A 77 -17.54 4.81 -20.50
CA ILE A 77 -17.81 3.45 -21.01
C ILE A 77 -16.50 2.66 -21.17
N LYS A 78 -15.46 3.28 -21.75
CA LYS A 78 -14.15 2.65 -21.89
C LYS A 78 -13.54 2.28 -20.53
N ASN A 79 -13.62 3.18 -19.56
CA ASN A 79 -13.09 2.95 -18.22
C ASN A 79 -13.87 1.86 -17.48
N LEU A 80 -15.20 1.82 -17.59
CA LEU A 80 -16.02 0.75 -17.03
C LEU A 80 -15.66 -0.62 -17.63
N GLY A 81 -15.48 -0.70 -18.94
CA GLY A 81 -15.05 -1.93 -19.60
C GLY A 81 -13.68 -2.41 -19.10
N PHE A 82 -12.72 -1.48 -18.96
CA PHE A 82 -11.41 -1.79 -18.41
C PHE A 82 -11.47 -2.26 -16.94
N ILE A 83 -12.25 -1.57 -16.10
CA ILE A 83 -12.46 -1.96 -14.69
C ILE A 83 -13.07 -3.36 -14.61
N PHE A 84 -14.04 -3.68 -15.47
CA PHE A 84 -14.66 -5.00 -15.50
C PHE A 84 -13.68 -6.11 -15.85
N ILE A 85 -12.87 -5.92 -16.89
CA ILE A 85 -11.85 -6.90 -17.31
C ILE A 85 -10.80 -7.09 -16.20
N LEU A 86 -10.32 -5.98 -15.61
CA LEU A 86 -9.34 -6.02 -14.53
C LEU A 86 -9.89 -6.74 -13.28
N SER A 87 -11.15 -6.46 -12.92
CA SER A 87 -11.83 -7.10 -11.80
C SER A 87 -11.96 -8.61 -12.00
N LEU A 88 -12.41 -9.05 -13.18
CA LEU A 88 -12.47 -10.48 -13.53
C LEU A 88 -11.10 -11.16 -13.41
N PHE A 89 -10.05 -10.52 -13.91
CA PHE A 89 -8.70 -11.04 -13.81
C PHE A 89 -8.25 -11.24 -12.35
N PHE A 90 -8.49 -10.25 -11.48
CA PHE A 90 -8.17 -10.36 -10.06
C PHE A 90 -9.03 -11.42 -9.35
N ILE A 91 -10.32 -11.54 -9.67
CA ILE A 91 -11.20 -12.57 -9.10
C ILE A 91 -10.67 -13.97 -9.41
N ILE A 92 -10.24 -14.22 -10.65
CA ILE A 92 -9.65 -15.50 -11.04
C ILE A 92 -8.39 -15.80 -10.22
N ILE A 93 -7.51 -14.81 -10.06
CA ILE A 93 -6.30 -14.97 -9.24
C ILE A 93 -6.65 -15.31 -7.79
N ILE A 94 -7.57 -14.56 -7.19
CA ILE A 94 -7.93 -14.72 -5.77
C ILE A 94 -8.57 -16.10 -5.53
N ILE A 95 -9.44 -16.56 -6.42
CA ILE A 95 -10.15 -17.84 -6.23
C ILE A 95 -9.28 -19.04 -6.58
N GLN A 96 -8.55 -18.97 -7.71
CA GLN A 96 -7.85 -20.15 -8.24
C GLN A 96 -6.40 -20.23 -7.76
N TYR A 97 -5.74 -19.09 -7.53
CA TYR A 97 -4.32 -19.03 -7.20
C TYR A 97 -4.02 -17.96 -6.11
N PRO A 98 -4.62 -18.04 -4.91
CA PRO A 98 -4.53 -16.99 -3.89
C PRO A 98 -3.10 -16.71 -3.39
N TYR A 99 -2.19 -17.68 -3.52
CA TYR A 99 -0.84 -17.61 -2.99
C TYR A 99 0.24 -17.46 -4.06
N ILE A 100 -0.12 -17.28 -5.34
CA ILE A 100 0.87 -17.22 -6.43
C ILE A 100 1.89 -16.08 -6.26
N PHE A 101 1.48 -14.99 -5.61
CA PHE A 101 2.34 -13.84 -5.33
C PHE A 101 2.81 -13.78 -3.86
N LYS A 102 2.48 -14.78 -3.04
CA LYS A 102 2.87 -14.82 -1.62
C LYS A 102 4.05 -15.79 -1.44
N ASP A 103 5.05 -15.37 -0.69
CA ASP A 103 6.16 -16.23 -0.27
C ASP A 103 5.68 -17.30 0.72
N SER A 104 6.14 -18.54 0.55
CA SER A 104 5.84 -19.67 1.45
C SER A 104 6.38 -19.47 2.86
N ASP A 105 7.41 -18.65 3.03
CA ASP A 105 8.01 -18.42 4.34
C ASP A 105 7.12 -17.51 5.24
N ASN A 106 6.19 -16.77 4.65
CA ASN A 106 5.26 -15.88 5.37
C ASN A 106 4.00 -16.59 5.92
N PHE A 107 4.02 -17.92 6.03
CA PHE A 107 2.96 -18.70 6.69
C PHE A 107 3.32 -19.11 8.11
N THR A 108 4.60 -19.08 8.48
CA THR A 108 5.06 -19.34 9.84
C THR A 108 5.23 -18.03 10.60
N PRO A 109 5.03 -18.02 11.94
CA PRO A 109 5.28 -16.83 12.75
C PRO A 109 6.78 -16.49 12.74
N ALA A 110 7.10 -15.20 12.80
CA ALA A 110 8.48 -14.74 12.80
C ALA A 110 9.22 -15.20 14.07
N ILE A 111 10.43 -15.73 13.89
CA ILE A 111 11.34 -16.08 14.98
C ILE A 111 12.59 -15.21 14.81
N PRO A 112 12.89 -14.28 15.74
CA PRO A 112 13.95 -13.28 15.56
C PRO A 112 15.35 -13.86 15.33
N LEU A 113 15.60 -15.09 15.82
CA LEU A 113 16.90 -15.75 15.78
C LEU A 113 17.14 -16.58 14.51
N ILE A 114 16.11 -16.75 13.67
CA ILE A 114 16.16 -17.63 12.50
C ILE A 114 15.72 -16.84 11.28
N THR A 115 16.67 -16.61 10.36
CA THR A 115 16.35 -16.15 9.02
C THR A 115 15.98 -17.36 8.16
N PRO A 116 14.85 -17.34 7.44
CA PRO A 116 14.47 -18.47 6.59
C PRO A 116 15.51 -18.66 5.48
N ILE A 117 15.83 -19.93 5.21
CA ILE A 117 16.70 -20.31 4.11
C ILE A 117 15.83 -20.34 2.87
N ARG A 118 16.04 -19.39 1.96
CA ARG A 118 15.28 -19.24 0.71
C ARG A 118 15.26 -20.57 -0.05
N LYS A 119 14.07 -21.07 -0.38
CA LYS A 119 13.86 -22.19 -1.31
C LYS A 119 13.78 -21.73 -2.75
#